data_AF-A0A182FI12-F1
#
_entry.id   AF-A0A182FI12-F1
#
_cell.length_a   1.000
_cell.length_b   1.000
_cell.length_c   1.000
_cell.angle_alpha   90.00
_cell.angle_beta   90.00
_cell.angle_gamma   90.00
#
_symmetry.space_group_name_H-M   'P 1'
#
loop_
_entity.id
_entity.type
_entity.pdbx_description
1 polymer ?
#
loop_
_entity_poly.entity_id
_entity_poly.type
_entity_poly.pdbx_seq_one_letter_code
_entity_poly.pdbx_strand_id
1 'polypeptide(L)'
;MWGSLPPTMSPSLGFFCAITVIFLSNGLLADKDCIPRKDRHELMDCCRLEDLVPRSLEAVCQEKAAAKENPGSMEYGMCLSQCIFEEMGVIQGLELNDAKLYALADQYEEADYRAAVKRAAENCIVYVNQIMDFIKNRAGTCMALGSAINGCMFLGTFDNCPTIRWTSSILCNKYRAGHGETLECCEAGAIIPLKDNVDCPASAGVNGFNAKIMVNIWHKERRECIFKLHLFRQCLAKCRFEALGLLNGEEINEDKLMEYVNRLDGPWKKEAIDAVSDCLDVLAAFNEHMAKSKNRMPCHHAAGVMSTCLIRKTVDLCPYADWRDLMSIIQDSDAQACCKVEHSFPREPFVECAAQLKLNLSGNVTNDQLMCLHKCYYERIGMFEGTKLNAAQYQRYAQGLDEQLKEVFERSMPVCASFTVKVMKTSKALGRMVCTPVPYLFNRCLAEVGIAMCPKERQIVASFCDNLSMKVKQKYGLDR
;
A
#
# COMPACT_ATOMS: atom_id res chain seq x y z
N MET A 1 -70.24 18.70 1.00
CA MET A 1 -69.68 17.50 0.34
C MET A 1 -69.05 17.97 -0.97
N TRP A 2 -67.93 18.70 -0.96
CA TRP A 2 -66.52 18.22 -0.88
C TRP A 2 -66.23 17.09 -1.87
N GLY A 3 -65.84 17.47 -3.08
CA GLY A 3 -65.19 16.63 -4.09
C GLY A 3 -64.07 17.45 -4.70
N SER A 4 -62.92 17.44 -4.03
CA SER A 4 -61.74 18.23 -4.32
C SER A 4 -61.03 17.75 -5.59
N LEU A 5 -60.77 18.68 -6.50
CA LEU A 5 -59.77 18.56 -7.56
C LEU A 5 -58.36 18.35 -6.94
N PRO A 6 -57.52 17.44 -7.46
CA PRO A 6 -56.10 17.50 -7.19
C PRO A 6 -55.43 18.59 -8.06
N PRO A 7 -54.53 19.40 -7.48
CA PRO A 7 -53.86 20.51 -8.16
C PRO A 7 -52.48 20.12 -8.71
N THR A 8 -52.07 20.89 -9.74
CA THR A 8 -50.71 21.37 -10.02
C THR A 8 -49.59 20.35 -10.20
N MET A 9 -49.27 20.08 -11.46
CA MET A 9 -47.91 19.82 -11.90
C MET A 9 -47.02 21.02 -11.56
N SER A 10 -45.92 20.77 -10.85
CA SER A 10 -44.83 21.73 -10.60
C SER A 10 -43.50 21.09 -11.04
N PRO A 11 -42.57 21.85 -11.64
CA PRO A 11 -41.44 21.32 -12.40
C PRO A 11 -40.21 21.16 -11.51
N SER A 12 -39.68 19.95 -11.39
CA SER A 12 -38.34 19.71 -10.80
C SER A 12 -37.79 18.33 -11.14
N LEU A 13 -37.73 18.01 -12.43
CA LEU A 13 -37.01 16.83 -12.95
C LEU A 13 -35.82 17.20 -13.86
N GLY A 14 -35.36 18.45 -13.79
CA GLY A 14 -34.29 18.99 -14.64
C GLY A 14 -33.02 19.44 -13.91
N PHE A 15 -32.89 19.27 -12.59
CA PHE A 15 -31.81 19.90 -11.81
C PHE A 15 -30.76 18.95 -11.21
N PHE A 16 -30.93 17.63 -11.33
CA PHE A 16 -29.96 16.64 -10.80
C PHE A 16 -28.99 16.05 -11.83
N CYS A 17 -29.16 16.33 -13.13
CA CYS A 17 -28.16 15.96 -14.15
C CYS A 17 -27.13 17.09 -14.45
N ALA A 18 -27.37 18.32 -14.01
CA ALA A 18 -26.57 19.47 -14.44
C ALA A 18 -25.36 19.81 -13.53
N ILE A 19 -25.26 19.21 -12.34
CA ILE A 19 -24.16 19.51 -11.39
C ILE A 19 -22.97 18.54 -11.56
N THR A 20 -23.16 17.38 -12.20
CA THR A 20 -22.06 16.46 -12.55
C THR A 20 -21.28 16.91 -13.79
N VAL A 21 -21.84 17.81 -14.60
CA VAL A 21 -21.23 18.26 -15.87
C VAL A 21 -20.23 19.41 -15.67
N ILE A 22 -20.26 20.12 -14.54
CA ILE A 22 -19.40 21.30 -14.31
C ILE A 22 -17.96 20.91 -13.84
N PHE A 23 -17.73 19.67 -13.40
CA PHE A 23 -16.38 19.19 -13.04
C PHE A 23 -15.57 18.60 -14.21
N LEU A 24 -16.14 18.47 -15.42
CA LEU A 24 -15.52 17.75 -16.55
C LEU A 24 -15.20 18.64 -17.76
N SER A 25 -15.18 19.95 -17.59
CA SER A 25 -14.81 20.88 -18.66
C SER A 25 -13.85 21.94 -18.14
N ASN A 26 -12.56 21.62 -18.12
CA ASN A 26 -11.46 22.54 -18.44
C ASN A 26 -10.12 21.78 -18.47
N GLY A 27 -9.38 21.92 -19.59
CA GLY A 27 -7.92 21.77 -19.59
C GLY A 27 -7.33 20.62 -20.42
N LEU A 28 -7.48 20.66 -21.75
CA LEU A 28 -6.37 20.26 -22.63
C LEU A 28 -5.21 21.24 -22.38
N LEU A 29 -4.07 20.77 -21.89
CA LEU A 29 -2.72 21.25 -22.23
C LEU A 29 -1.69 20.31 -21.59
N ALA A 30 -0.70 19.94 -22.40
CA ALA A 30 0.41 19.07 -22.05
C ALA A 30 1.26 19.61 -20.89
N ASP A 31 1.69 18.67 -20.03
CA ASP A 31 3.05 18.48 -19.53
C ASP A 31 3.75 19.70 -18.87
N LYS A 32 3.76 19.74 -17.52
CA LYS A 32 4.84 20.32 -16.68
C LYS A 32 4.70 20.21 -15.14
N ASP A 33 3.55 19.83 -14.60
CA ASP A 33 3.30 19.94 -13.14
C ASP A 33 3.02 18.63 -12.40
N CYS A 34 3.59 17.51 -12.87
CA CYS A 34 3.55 16.25 -12.15
C CYS A 34 4.53 16.24 -10.95
N ILE A 35 4.08 15.69 -9.82
CA ILE A 35 4.94 15.44 -8.65
C ILE A 35 5.69 14.12 -8.87
N PRO A 36 7.03 14.12 -8.95
CA PRO A 36 7.80 12.90 -9.10
C PRO A 36 7.50 11.92 -7.95
N ARG A 37 7.39 10.61 -8.25
CA ARG A 37 7.11 9.60 -7.21
C ARG A 37 8.13 9.64 -6.07
N LYS A 38 9.40 9.90 -6.39
CA LYS A 38 10.46 10.07 -5.38
C LYS A 38 10.12 11.13 -4.34
N ASP A 39 9.30 12.13 -4.67
CA ASP A 39 8.91 13.24 -3.80
C ASP A 39 7.52 13.01 -3.18
N ARG A 40 6.79 11.94 -3.56
CA ARG A 40 5.46 11.64 -2.99
C ARG A 40 5.47 11.40 -1.49
N HIS A 41 6.58 10.94 -0.95
CA HIS A 41 6.67 10.73 0.49
C HIS A 41 6.66 12.03 1.28
N GLU A 42 7.25 13.10 0.72
CA GLU A 42 7.19 14.44 1.30
C GLU A 42 5.76 15.01 1.25
N LEU A 43 4.86 14.43 0.44
CA LEU A 43 3.45 14.81 0.45
C LEU A 43 2.80 14.53 1.80
N MET A 44 3.16 13.43 2.44
CA MET A 44 2.62 13.10 3.76
C MET A 44 3.04 14.13 4.81
N ASP A 45 4.18 14.80 4.59
CA ASP A 45 4.69 15.88 5.45
C ASP A 45 4.11 17.26 5.09
N CYS A 46 3.29 17.35 4.04
CA CYS A 46 2.63 18.59 3.65
C CYS A 46 1.57 19.02 4.65
N CYS A 47 0.99 18.09 5.39
CA CYS A 47 0.06 18.40 6.46
C CYS A 47 0.57 17.85 7.79
N ARG A 48 0.66 18.72 8.81
CA ARG A 48 0.92 18.28 10.19
C ARG A 48 -0.32 17.64 10.79
N LEU A 49 -0.52 16.37 10.47
CA LEU A 49 -1.56 15.52 11.04
C LEU A 49 -1.20 15.12 12.47
N GLU A 50 -2.20 15.10 13.33
CA GLU A 50 -2.11 14.48 14.65
C GLU A 50 -2.70 13.08 14.63
N ASP A 51 -2.16 12.22 15.48
CA ASP A 51 -2.63 10.83 15.63
C ASP A 51 -4.11 10.82 16.02
N LEU A 52 -4.93 10.12 15.23
CA LEU A 52 -6.34 9.84 15.57
C LEU A 52 -6.47 8.80 16.68
N VAL A 53 -5.45 7.93 16.78
CA VAL A 53 -5.44 6.75 17.64
C VAL A 53 -4.46 6.98 18.81
N PRO A 54 -4.92 6.84 20.07
CA PRO A 54 -4.01 6.88 21.20
C PRO A 54 -2.97 5.75 21.12
N ARG A 55 -1.69 6.08 21.30
CA ARG A 55 -0.57 5.12 21.24
C ARG A 55 -0.71 3.93 22.20
N SER A 56 -1.31 4.15 23.38
CA SER A 56 -1.57 3.08 24.35
C SER A 56 -2.51 2.02 23.81
N LEU A 57 -3.46 2.41 22.96
CA LEU A 57 -4.41 1.51 22.33
C LEU A 57 -3.79 0.72 21.19
N GLU A 58 -2.95 1.40 20.40
CA GLU A 58 -2.21 0.77 19.31
C GLU A 58 -1.37 -0.40 19.83
N ALA A 59 -0.63 -0.21 20.93
CA ALA A 59 0.17 -1.28 21.54
C ALA A 59 -0.66 -2.52 21.90
N VAL A 60 -1.83 -2.35 22.52
CA VAL A 60 -2.74 -3.45 22.85
C VAL A 60 -3.23 -4.17 21.60
N CYS A 61 -3.55 -3.42 20.54
CA CYS A 61 -4.06 -3.99 19.30
C CYS A 61 -3.00 -4.62 18.41
N GLN A 62 -1.74 -4.17 18.48
CA GLN A 62 -0.61 -4.81 17.82
C GLN A 62 -0.44 -6.25 18.33
N GLU A 63 -0.60 -6.49 19.63
CA GLU A 63 -0.52 -7.84 20.20
C GLU A 63 -1.64 -8.75 19.68
N LYS A 64 -2.86 -8.23 19.66
CA LYS A 64 -4.03 -8.98 19.16
C LYS A 64 -3.91 -9.27 17.66
N ALA A 65 -3.34 -8.35 16.89
CA ALA A 65 -3.08 -8.54 15.47
C ALA A 65 -1.95 -9.54 15.24
N ALA A 66 -0.84 -9.44 15.98
CA ALA A 66 0.31 -10.33 15.89
C ALA A 66 -0.01 -11.78 16.28
N ALA A 67 -1.03 -11.99 17.12
CA ALA A 67 -1.53 -13.32 17.46
C ALA A 67 -2.28 -14.00 16.29
N LYS A 68 -2.74 -13.22 15.30
CA LYS A 68 -3.51 -13.73 14.15
C LYS A 68 -2.68 -13.75 12.87
N GLU A 69 -1.87 -12.71 12.66
CA GLU A 69 -1.16 -12.44 11.42
C GLU A 69 0.26 -11.97 11.66
N ASN A 70 1.14 -12.16 10.67
CA ASN A 70 2.52 -11.71 10.77
C ASN A 70 2.61 -10.18 10.64
N PRO A 71 3.34 -9.49 11.53
CA PRO A 71 3.67 -8.08 11.36
C PRO A 71 4.23 -7.76 9.97
N GLY A 72 3.85 -6.61 9.42
CA GLY A 72 4.22 -6.17 8.07
C GLY A 72 3.37 -6.76 6.93
N SER A 73 2.49 -7.72 7.22
CA SER A 73 1.51 -8.18 6.22
C SER A 73 0.32 -7.22 6.09
N MET A 74 -0.30 -7.19 4.90
CA MET A 74 -1.52 -6.39 4.68
C MET A 74 -2.64 -6.79 5.65
N GLU A 75 -2.77 -8.09 5.93
CA GLU A 75 -3.81 -8.63 6.81
C GLU A 75 -3.56 -8.24 8.27
N TYR A 76 -2.30 -8.22 8.72
CA TYR A 76 -1.93 -7.67 10.04
C TYR A 76 -2.38 -6.23 10.20
N GLY A 77 -2.16 -5.37 9.19
CA GLY A 77 -2.65 -3.99 9.20
C GLY A 77 -4.17 -3.90 9.35
N MET A 78 -4.91 -4.81 8.71
CA MET A 78 -6.37 -4.86 8.86
C MET A 78 -6.81 -5.32 10.24
N CYS A 79 -6.18 -6.36 10.79
CA CYS A 79 -6.43 -6.81 12.15
C CYS A 79 -6.16 -5.70 13.17
N LEU A 80 -5.06 -4.97 12.98
CA LEU A 80 -4.67 -3.86 13.84
C LEU A 80 -5.71 -2.74 13.80
N SER A 81 -6.06 -2.23 12.62
CA SER A 81 -7.05 -1.16 12.49
C SER A 81 -8.44 -1.61 12.98
N GLN A 82 -8.85 -2.85 12.70
CA GLN A 82 -10.12 -3.39 13.21
C GLN A 82 -10.15 -3.37 14.74
N CYS A 83 -9.10 -3.89 15.39
CA CYS A 83 -9.02 -3.86 16.84
C CYS A 83 -9.06 -2.44 17.40
N ILE A 84 -8.30 -1.51 16.81
CA ILE A 84 -8.22 -0.13 17.27
C ILE A 84 -9.61 0.52 17.31
N PHE A 85 -10.35 0.44 16.20
CA PHE A 85 -11.66 1.07 16.13
C PHE A 85 -12.72 0.33 16.96
N GLU A 86 -12.55 -0.97 17.20
CA GLU A 86 -13.39 -1.72 18.16
C GLU A 86 -13.16 -1.26 19.60
N GLU A 87 -11.90 -1.09 20.00
CA GLU A 87 -11.55 -0.62 21.35
C GLU A 87 -11.96 0.84 21.59
N MET A 88 -11.93 1.68 20.56
CA MET A 88 -12.52 3.04 20.61
C MET A 88 -14.07 2.99 20.63
N GLY A 89 -14.64 1.82 20.32
CA GLY A 89 -16.08 1.59 20.15
C GLY A 89 -16.68 2.34 18.95
N VAL A 90 -15.83 2.78 18.03
CA VAL A 90 -16.25 3.34 16.73
C VAL A 90 -16.88 2.25 15.88
N ILE A 91 -16.43 1.00 16.03
CA ILE A 91 -17.06 -0.15 15.39
C ILE A 91 -17.36 -1.26 16.39
N GLN A 92 -18.34 -2.10 16.06
CA GLN A 92 -18.62 -3.35 16.75
C GLN A 92 -18.76 -4.45 15.70
N GLY A 93 -17.66 -5.16 15.42
CA GLY A 93 -17.57 -6.06 14.29
C GLY A 93 -17.72 -5.29 12.96
N LEU A 94 -18.88 -5.42 12.33
CA LEU A 94 -19.21 -4.77 11.05
C LEU A 94 -20.19 -3.59 11.19
N GLU A 95 -20.58 -3.26 12.41
CA GLU A 95 -21.45 -2.11 12.68
C GLU A 95 -20.59 -0.88 12.95
N LEU A 96 -20.87 0.21 12.24
CA LEU A 96 -20.25 1.52 12.43
C LEU A 96 -21.10 2.35 13.39
N ASN A 97 -20.46 2.96 14.39
CA ASN A 97 -21.04 3.95 15.26
C ASN A 97 -20.64 5.34 14.79
N ASP A 98 -21.47 5.93 13.93
CA ASP A 98 -21.27 7.24 13.33
C ASP A 98 -20.97 8.31 14.40
N ALA A 99 -21.78 8.36 15.47
CA ALA A 99 -21.65 9.36 16.51
C ALA A 99 -20.27 9.32 17.20
N LYS A 100 -19.73 8.12 17.43
CA LYS A 100 -18.37 7.96 17.97
C LYS A 100 -17.28 8.31 16.97
N LEU A 101 -17.46 7.99 15.68
CA LEU A 101 -16.52 8.41 14.65
C LEU A 101 -16.44 9.94 14.56
N TYR A 102 -17.60 10.63 14.59
CA TYR A 102 -17.67 12.09 14.65
C TYR A 102 -16.99 12.67 15.88
N ALA A 103 -17.21 12.05 17.05
CA ALA A 103 -16.66 12.50 18.32
C ALA A 103 -15.12 12.43 18.38
N LEU A 104 -14.47 11.66 17.49
CA LEU A 104 -12.99 11.64 17.40
C LEU A 104 -12.40 13.02 17.15
N ALA A 105 -13.13 13.92 16.49
CA ALA A 105 -12.64 15.27 16.25
C ALA A 105 -12.57 16.11 17.52
N ASP A 106 -13.38 15.81 18.54
CA ASP A 106 -13.52 16.65 19.73
C ASP A 106 -12.26 16.65 20.62
N GLN A 107 -11.33 15.71 20.40
CA GLN A 107 -10.03 15.67 21.07
C GLN A 107 -9.08 16.79 20.61
N TYR A 108 -9.31 17.40 19.45
CA TYR A 108 -8.40 18.40 18.89
C TYR A 108 -8.77 19.81 19.33
N GLU A 109 -7.85 20.51 19.98
CA GLU A 109 -8.07 21.87 20.50
C GLU A 109 -8.26 22.91 19.38
N GLU A 110 -7.52 22.79 18.29
CA GLU A 110 -7.57 23.72 17.16
C GLU A 110 -8.88 23.59 16.37
N ALA A 111 -9.67 24.67 16.34
CA ALA A 111 -10.99 24.68 15.72
C ALA A 111 -10.98 24.29 14.24
N ASP A 112 -10.01 24.78 13.46
CA ASP A 112 -9.92 24.48 12.03
C ASP A 112 -9.52 23.02 11.76
N TYR A 113 -8.61 22.47 12.56
CA TYR A 113 -8.20 21.07 12.44
C TYR A 113 -9.32 20.13 12.89
N ARG A 114 -10.01 20.46 14.00
CA ARG A 114 -11.23 19.78 14.42
C ARG A 114 -12.28 19.77 13.31
N ALA A 115 -12.50 20.88 12.63
CA ALA A 115 -13.44 20.95 11.51
C ALA A 115 -13.02 20.07 10.33
N ALA A 116 -11.72 20.00 10.02
CA ALA A 116 -11.18 19.12 8.99
C ALA A 116 -11.44 17.63 9.30
N VAL A 117 -11.18 17.21 10.55
CA VAL A 117 -11.43 15.83 11.00
C VAL A 117 -12.94 15.51 11.01
N LYS A 118 -13.81 16.46 11.43
CA LYS A 118 -15.27 16.25 11.36
C LYS A 118 -15.72 16.00 9.93
N ARG A 119 -15.24 16.79 8.96
CA ARG A 119 -15.57 16.59 7.55
C ARG A 119 -15.00 15.27 7.00
N ALA A 120 -13.83 14.85 7.47
CA ALA A 120 -13.28 13.54 7.14
C ALA A 120 -14.21 12.41 7.62
N ALA A 121 -14.75 12.52 8.84
CA ALA A 121 -15.73 11.58 9.38
C ALA A 121 -17.02 11.54 8.56
N GLU A 122 -17.58 12.70 8.19
CA GLU A 122 -18.77 12.81 7.32
C GLU A 122 -18.57 12.03 6.02
N ASN A 123 -17.49 12.33 5.32
CA ASN A 123 -17.16 11.70 4.05
C ASN A 123 -16.86 10.21 4.22
N CYS A 124 -16.19 9.84 5.31
CA CYS A 124 -15.87 8.45 5.57
C CYS A 124 -17.12 7.60 5.80
N ILE A 125 -18.11 8.09 6.57
CA ILE A 125 -19.36 7.36 6.80
C ILE A 125 -20.06 7.05 5.48
N VAL A 126 -20.12 8.04 4.58
CA VAL A 126 -20.69 7.85 3.25
C VAL A 126 -19.90 6.80 2.47
N TYR A 127 -18.57 6.92 2.45
CA TYR A 127 -17.68 5.99 1.74
C TYR A 127 -17.81 4.54 2.25
N VAL A 128 -17.71 4.35 3.57
CA VAL A 128 -17.78 3.03 4.21
C VAL A 128 -19.12 2.37 3.95
N ASN A 129 -20.23 3.13 4.00
CA ASN A 129 -21.55 2.61 3.67
C ASN A 129 -21.65 2.16 2.20
N GLN A 130 -21.01 2.87 1.27
CA GLN A 130 -20.97 2.48 -0.15
C GLN A 130 -20.18 1.19 -0.38
N ILE A 131 -19.14 0.93 0.41
CA ILE A 131 -18.28 -0.26 0.26
C ILE A 131 -18.60 -1.37 1.27
N MET A 132 -19.67 -1.23 2.07
CA MET A 132 -19.97 -2.15 3.17
C MET A 132 -20.21 -3.58 2.68
N ASP A 133 -20.89 -3.74 1.54
CA ASP A 133 -21.10 -5.06 0.95
C ASP A 133 -19.78 -5.70 0.49
N PHE A 134 -18.81 -4.92 0.04
CA PHE A 134 -17.47 -5.44 -0.25
C PHE A 134 -16.75 -5.88 1.03
N ILE A 135 -16.85 -5.09 2.11
CA ILE A 135 -16.22 -5.37 3.41
C ILE A 135 -16.79 -6.65 4.03
N LYS A 136 -18.12 -6.78 4.10
CA LYS A 136 -18.84 -7.93 4.68
C LYS A 136 -18.42 -9.25 4.08
N ASN A 137 -18.04 -9.19 2.82
CA ASN A 137 -17.88 -10.36 2.00
C ASN A 137 -16.43 -10.66 1.60
N ARG A 138 -15.50 -9.83 2.07
CA ARG A 138 -14.08 -10.10 1.93
C ARG A 138 -13.74 -11.38 2.68
N ALA A 139 -13.00 -12.27 2.01
CA ALA A 139 -12.34 -13.38 2.70
C ALA A 139 -11.04 -12.88 3.32
N GLY A 140 -10.87 -13.11 4.61
CA GLY A 140 -9.71 -12.71 5.40
C GLY A 140 -9.81 -13.30 6.79
N THR A 141 -8.72 -13.27 7.54
CA THR A 141 -8.73 -13.63 8.97
C THR A 141 -9.26 -12.48 9.81
N CYS A 142 -9.22 -11.25 9.27
CA CYS A 142 -9.71 -10.05 9.92
C CYS A 142 -10.73 -9.29 9.07
N MET A 143 -11.64 -8.60 9.75
CA MET A 143 -12.60 -7.70 9.11
C MET A 143 -11.87 -6.46 8.59
N ALA A 144 -12.29 -5.95 7.43
CA ALA A 144 -11.63 -4.81 6.78
C ALA A 144 -12.25 -3.44 7.14
N LEU A 145 -13.30 -3.41 7.98
CA LEU A 145 -14.02 -2.18 8.31
C LEU A 145 -13.11 -1.16 8.99
N GLY A 146 -12.36 -1.57 10.02
CA GLY A 146 -11.43 -0.68 10.70
C GLY A 146 -10.34 -0.12 9.77
N SER A 147 -9.84 -0.93 8.82
CA SER A 147 -8.85 -0.45 7.84
C SER A 147 -9.43 0.56 6.86
N ALA A 148 -10.68 0.34 6.40
CA ALA A 148 -11.40 1.30 5.57
C ALA A 148 -11.61 2.63 6.30
N ILE A 149 -12.00 2.58 7.58
CA ILE A 149 -12.16 3.76 8.45
C ILE A 149 -10.81 4.47 8.67
N ASN A 150 -9.74 3.73 8.92
CA ASN A 150 -8.42 4.33 9.08
C ASN A 150 -8.00 5.12 7.83
N GLY A 151 -8.14 4.49 6.65
CA GLY A 151 -7.73 5.09 5.38
C GLY A 151 -8.56 6.31 4.99
N CYS A 152 -9.89 6.23 5.07
CA CYS A 152 -10.76 7.36 4.73
C CYS A 152 -10.55 8.56 5.68
N MET A 153 -10.32 8.32 6.98
CA MET A 153 -10.15 9.37 7.98
C MET A 153 -8.83 10.08 7.77
N PHE A 154 -7.77 9.30 7.51
CA PHE A 154 -6.46 9.84 7.15
C PHE A 154 -6.55 10.73 5.90
N LEU A 155 -7.07 10.19 4.79
CA LEU A 155 -7.15 10.90 3.51
C LEU A 155 -8.07 12.12 3.60
N GLY A 156 -9.26 11.95 4.19
CA GLY A 156 -10.21 13.04 4.35
C GLY A 156 -9.69 14.17 5.23
N THR A 157 -8.92 13.87 6.28
CA THR A 157 -8.32 14.90 7.14
C THR A 157 -7.20 15.62 6.39
N PHE A 158 -6.36 14.87 5.66
CA PHE A 158 -5.29 15.41 4.84
C PHE A 158 -5.81 16.34 3.74
N ASP A 159 -6.85 15.93 3.02
CA ASP A 159 -7.49 16.73 1.96
C ASP A 159 -8.12 18.03 2.48
N ASN A 160 -8.54 18.03 3.74
CA ASN A 160 -9.11 19.20 4.42
C ASN A 160 -8.11 19.91 5.33
N CYS A 161 -6.81 19.65 5.18
CA CYS A 161 -5.78 20.18 6.07
C CYS A 161 -5.81 21.72 6.14
N PRO A 162 -5.90 22.30 7.35
CA PRO A 162 -5.89 23.76 7.54
C PRO A 162 -4.61 24.41 7.03
N THR A 163 -4.70 25.64 6.53
CA THR A 163 -3.54 26.39 6.01
C THR A 163 -2.42 26.54 7.05
N ILE A 164 -2.76 26.72 8.33
CA ILE A 164 -1.76 26.86 9.40
C ILE A 164 -0.98 25.57 9.68
N ARG A 165 -1.53 24.40 9.28
CA ARG A 165 -0.88 23.09 9.38
C ARG A 165 -0.25 22.63 8.07
N TRP A 166 -0.47 23.38 7.00
CA TRP A 166 0.06 23.09 5.69
C TRP A 166 1.48 23.63 5.53
N THR A 167 2.41 22.77 5.13
CA THR A 167 3.79 23.15 4.83
C THR A 167 3.85 23.95 3.53
N SER A 168 4.43 25.15 3.57
CA SER A 168 4.55 26.06 2.42
C SER A 168 5.73 25.72 1.50
N SER A 169 5.89 24.45 1.11
CA SER A 169 6.91 24.04 0.13
C SER A 169 6.38 24.13 -1.30
N ILE A 170 7.28 24.20 -2.29
CA ILE A 170 6.89 24.17 -3.72
C ILE A 170 6.07 22.90 -4.01
N LEU A 171 6.51 21.76 -3.49
CA LEU A 171 5.85 20.48 -3.64
C LEU A 171 4.43 20.49 -3.05
N CYS A 172 4.29 20.91 -1.81
CA CYS A 172 3.01 20.93 -1.10
C CYS A 172 2.04 21.94 -1.71
N ASN A 173 2.53 23.12 -2.09
CA ASN A 173 1.70 24.12 -2.77
C ASN A 173 1.22 23.61 -4.13
N LYS A 174 2.06 22.88 -4.87
CA LYS A 174 1.66 22.22 -6.12
C LYS A 174 0.57 21.17 -5.89
N TYR A 175 0.76 20.28 -4.91
CA TYR A 175 -0.25 19.26 -4.56
C TYR A 175 -1.60 19.89 -4.22
N ARG A 176 -1.57 20.95 -3.39
CA ARG A 176 -2.77 21.65 -2.93
C ARG A 176 -3.47 22.44 -4.04
N ALA A 177 -2.70 23.05 -4.95
CA ALA A 177 -3.24 23.77 -6.10
C ALA A 177 -3.84 22.83 -7.16
N GLY A 178 -3.32 21.61 -7.30
CA GLY A 178 -3.82 20.59 -8.21
C GLY A 178 -4.94 19.71 -7.65
N HIS A 179 -5.57 20.06 -6.52
CA HIS A 179 -6.67 19.31 -5.92
C HIS A 179 -6.43 17.79 -5.76
N GLY A 180 -5.21 17.36 -5.44
CA GLY A 180 -4.94 15.94 -5.20
C GLY A 180 -5.03 15.05 -6.47
N GLU A 181 -4.98 15.62 -7.68
CA GLU A 181 -4.75 14.87 -8.92
C GLU A 181 -3.29 14.37 -9.00
N THR A 182 -2.87 13.58 -8.01
CA THR A 182 -1.66 12.75 -8.05
C THR A 182 -1.94 11.36 -8.66
N LEU A 183 -3.19 11.10 -9.04
CA LEU A 183 -3.56 10.04 -9.99
C LEU A 183 -3.66 10.69 -11.38
N GLU A 184 -2.55 10.90 -12.10
CA GLU A 184 -1.99 9.88 -12.99
C GLU A 184 -0.68 10.42 -13.59
N CYS A 185 0.42 10.38 -12.84
CA CYS A 185 1.74 10.50 -13.49
C CYS A 185 2.19 9.17 -14.13
N CYS A 186 1.43 8.10 -13.87
CA CYS A 186 1.56 6.82 -14.57
C CYS A 186 0.50 6.79 -15.67
N GLU A 187 0.96 7.15 -16.86
CA GLU A 187 0.25 7.31 -18.11
C GLU A 187 -0.38 6.03 -18.69
N ALA A 188 -0.95 5.13 -17.86
CA ALA A 188 -1.77 4.04 -18.41
C ALA A 188 -2.95 4.62 -19.21
N GLY A 189 -3.46 5.78 -18.77
CA GLY A 189 -4.41 6.62 -19.49
C GLY A 189 -3.84 7.38 -20.70
N ALA A 190 -2.52 7.49 -20.87
CA ALA A 190 -1.93 8.12 -22.06
C ALA A 190 -1.64 7.11 -23.18
N ILE A 191 -1.35 5.84 -22.85
CA ILE A 191 -1.30 4.78 -23.88
C ILE A 191 -2.70 4.57 -24.48
N ILE A 192 -3.75 4.53 -23.63
CA ILE A 192 -5.14 4.49 -24.07
C ILE A 192 -5.97 5.43 -23.19
N PRO A 193 -6.65 6.45 -23.74
CA PRO A 193 -7.48 7.37 -22.96
C PRO A 193 -8.77 6.70 -22.51
N LEU A 194 -8.68 5.87 -21.48
CA LEU A 194 -9.82 5.14 -20.90
C LEU A 194 -10.78 6.05 -20.11
N LYS A 195 -10.47 7.35 -20.00
CA LYS A 195 -11.22 8.37 -19.27
C LYS A 195 -12.14 9.23 -20.14
N ASP A 196 -11.99 9.19 -21.47
CA ASP A 196 -12.84 10.02 -22.34
C ASP A 196 -14.31 9.57 -22.24
N ASN A 197 -15.23 10.53 -22.31
CA ASN A 197 -16.68 10.46 -22.09
C ASN A 197 -17.43 9.48 -23.04
N VAL A 198 -17.08 8.20 -23.00
CA VAL A 198 -17.84 7.14 -23.64
C VAL A 198 -18.88 6.66 -22.64
N ASP A 199 -20.15 6.93 -22.94
CA ASP A 199 -21.30 6.38 -22.24
C ASP A 199 -21.37 4.86 -22.47
N CYS A 200 -20.51 4.11 -21.77
CA CYS A 200 -20.64 2.66 -21.63
C CYS A 200 -21.63 2.40 -20.49
N PRO A 201 -22.91 2.08 -20.77
CA PRO A 201 -23.87 1.84 -19.71
C PRO A 201 -23.39 0.62 -18.91
N ALA A 202 -23.52 0.68 -17.59
CA ALA A 202 -23.15 -0.43 -16.70
C ALA A 202 -23.90 -1.75 -17.02
N SER A 203 -24.90 -1.71 -17.89
CA SER A 203 -25.70 -2.83 -18.40
C SER A 203 -25.28 -3.36 -19.78
N ALA A 204 -24.35 -2.73 -20.50
CA ALA A 204 -23.89 -3.21 -21.81
C ALA A 204 -23.00 -4.46 -21.67
N GLY A 205 -23.64 -5.63 -21.66
CA GLY A 205 -22.92 -6.91 -21.79
C GLY A 205 -23.64 -8.13 -21.23
N VAL A 206 -24.70 -7.97 -20.44
CA VAL A 206 -25.44 -9.12 -19.91
C VAL A 206 -26.94 -8.83 -19.96
N ASN A 207 -27.60 -9.22 -21.05
CA ASN A 207 -29.06 -9.28 -21.11
C ASN A 207 -29.54 -10.25 -20.02
N GLY A 208 -29.94 -9.70 -18.87
CA GLY A 208 -30.25 -10.45 -17.64
C GLY A 208 -29.58 -9.95 -16.35
N PHE A 209 -28.72 -8.91 -16.42
CA PHE A 209 -28.09 -8.31 -15.23
C PHE A 209 -29.07 -7.44 -14.45
N ASN A 210 -29.91 -8.06 -13.63
CA ASN A 210 -30.70 -7.36 -12.63
C ASN A 210 -29.87 -7.30 -11.33
N ALA A 211 -29.62 -6.11 -10.79
CA ALA A 211 -28.92 -5.94 -9.50
C ALA A 211 -29.58 -6.75 -8.37
N LYS A 212 -30.88 -7.04 -8.49
CA LYS A 212 -31.67 -7.89 -7.58
C LYS A 212 -31.32 -9.38 -7.64
N ILE A 213 -30.72 -9.87 -8.73
CA ILE A 213 -30.25 -11.26 -8.90
C ILE A 213 -28.86 -11.46 -8.27
N MET A 214 -28.03 -10.40 -8.17
CA MET A 214 -26.76 -10.47 -7.46
C MET A 214 -26.95 -10.86 -5.98
N VAL A 215 -27.97 -10.33 -5.32
CA VAL A 215 -28.24 -10.61 -3.89
C VAL A 215 -28.64 -12.07 -3.66
N ASN A 216 -29.38 -12.69 -4.58
CA ASN A 216 -29.87 -14.07 -4.41
C ASN A 216 -28.86 -15.15 -4.85
N ILE A 217 -27.92 -14.85 -5.77
CA ILE A 217 -26.88 -15.80 -6.21
C ILE A 217 -25.61 -15.70 -5.34
N TRP A 218 -25.42 -14.58 -4.64
CA TRP A 218 -24.31 -14.34 -3.70
C TRP A 218 -24.13 -15.42 -2.62
N HIS A 219 -25.19 -16.17 -2.32
CA HIS A 219 -25.22 -17.16 -1.26
C HIS A 219 -24.57 -18.52 -1.58
N LYS A 220 -24.18 -18.84 -2.83
CA LYS A 220 -23.80 -20.24 -3.14
C LYS A 220 -22.37 -20.57 -3.53
N GLU A 221 -21.61 -19.83 -4.34
CA GLU A 221 -20.24 -20.29 -4.71
C GLU A 221 -19.21 -19.16 -4.98
N ARG A 222 -18.15 -19.11 -4.16
CA ARG A 222 -17.01 -18.13 -4.18
C ARG A 222 -16.32 -17.96 -5.55
N ARG A 223 -16.36 -18.98 -6.42
CA ARG A 223 -15.79 -18.92 -7.77
C ARG A 223 -16.64 -18.08 -8.72
N GLU A 224 -17.95 -18.02 -8.51
CA GLU A 224 -18.88 -17.36 -9.42
C GLU A 224 -18.80 -15.82 -9.32
N CYS A 225 -18.50 -15.28 -8.13
CA CYS A 225 -18.39 -13.84 -7.91
C CYS A 225 -17.09 -13.23 -8.49
N ILE A 226 -15.95 -13.88 -8.29
CA ILE A 226 -14.67 -13.46 -8.91
C ILE A 226 -14.79 -13.55 -10.43
N PHE A 227 -15.42 -14.62 -10.93
CA PHE A 227 -15.70 -14.78 -12.35
C PHE A 227 -16.61 -13.66 -12.89
N LYS A 228 -17.67 -13.27 -12.17
CA LYS A 228 -18.59 -12.19 -12.58
C LYS A 228 -17.97 -10.79 -12.51
N LEU A 229 -17.13 -10.50 -11.51
CA LEU A 229 -16.40 -9.23 -11.44
C LEU A 229 -15.34 -9.12 -12.54
N HIS A 230 -14.61 -10.22 -12.78
CA HIS A 230 -13.67 -10.30 -13.89
C HIS A 230 -14.41 -10.10 -15.21
N LEU A 231 -15.54 -10.78 -15.40
CA LEU A 231 -16.40 -10.62 -16.56
C LEU A 231 -16.90 -9.17 -16.73
N PHE A 232 -17.38 -8.52 -15.66
CA PHE A 232 -17.81 -7.12 -15.72
C PHE A 232 -16.69 -6.19 -16.20
N ARG A 233 -15.47 -6.36 -15.66
CA ARG A 233 -14.29 -5.59 -16.10
C ARG A 233 -13.95 -5.85 -17.57
N GLN A 234 -14.06 -7.10 -18.02
CA GLN A 234 -13.85 -7.47 -19.42
C GLN A 234 -14.89 -6.82 -20.35
N CYS A 235 -16.17 -6.81 -19.97
CA CYS A 235 -17.23 -6.17 -20.74
C CYS A 235 -17.06 -4.64 -20.80
N LEU A 236 -16.68 -4.01 -19.67
CA LEU A 236 -16.43 -2.58 -19.61
C LEU A 236 -15.21 -2.20 -20.47
N ALA A 237 -14.12 -2.97 -20.38
CA ALA A 237 -12.95 -2.77 -21.23
C ALA A 237 -13.31 -2.92 -22.70
N LYS A 238 -14.10 -3.95 -23.07
CA LYS A 238 -14.60 -4.14 -24.43
C LYS A 238 -15.34 -2.90 -24.94
N CYS A 239 -16.35 -2.43 -24.21
CA CYS A 239 -17.13 -1.27 -24.63
C CYS A 239 -16.26 -0.03 -24.87
N ARG A 240 -15.30 0.23 -23.97
CA ARG A 240 -14.36 1.35 -24.12
C ARG A 240 -13.44 1.18 -25.33
N PHE A 241 -12.93 -0.03 -25.53
CA PHE A 241 -12.05 -0.30 -26.67
C PHE A 241 -12.80 -0.21 -28.01
N GLU A 242 -14.06 -0.67 -28.08
CA GLU A 242 -14.92 -0.50 -29.26
C GLU A 242 -15.15 0.98 -29.56
N ALA A 243 -15.47 1.78 -28.53
CA ALA A 243 -15.70 3.21 -28.70
C ALA A 243 -14.44 3.99 -29.12
N LEU A 244 -13.25 3.51 -28.73
CA LEU A 244 -11.97 4.08 -29.15
C LEU A 244 -11.48 3.55 -30.51
N GLY A 245 -12.23 2.62 -31.14
CA GLY A 245 -11.83 1.96 -32.39
C GLY A 245 -10.65 0.99 -32.23
N LEU A 246 -10.33 0.61 -30.99
CA LEU A 246 -9.25 -0.32 -30.62
C LEU A 246 -9.64 -1.78 -30.80
N LEU A 247 -10.89 -2.07 -31.16
CA LEU A 247 -11.36 -3.40 -31.52
C LEU A 247 -11.89 -3.39 -32.96
N ASN A 248 -11.48 -4.38 -33.75
CA ASN A 248 -12.12 -4.73 -35.01
C ASN A 248 -12.87 -6.06 -34.81
N GLY A 249 -14.12 -5.96 -34.36
CA GLY A 249 -14.88 -7.10 -33.88
C GLY A 249 -14.30 -7.67 -32.59
N GLU A 250 -13.66 -8.83 -32.67
CA GLU A 250 -13.12 -9.57 -31.51
C GLU A 250 -11.61 -9.36 -31.31
N GLU A 251 -10.94 -8.76 -32.29
CA GLU A 251 -9.48 -8.60 -32.34
C GLU A 251 -9.08 -7.17 -32.01
N ILE A 252 -7.89 -7.00 -31.42
CA ILE A 252 -7.32 -5.68 -31.18
C ILE A 252 -6.92 -5.05 -32.51
N ASN A 253 -7.35 -3.82 -32.74
CA ASN A 253 -6.88 -3.01 -33.86
C ASN A 253 -5.49 -2.45 -33.53
N GLU A 254 -4.45 -3.21 -33.89
CA GLU A 254 -3.05 -2.85 -33.61
C GLU A 254 -2.67 -1.50 -34.21
N ASP A 255 -3.12 -1.18 -35.43
CA ASP A 255 -2.86 0.11 -36.07
C ASP A 255 -3.41 1.26 -35.22
N LYS A 256 -4.64 1.12 -34.71
CA LYS A 256 -5.26 2.13 -33.85
C LYS A 256 -4.54 2.21 -32.50
N LEU A 257 -4.16 1.08 -31.91
CA LEU A 257 -3.41 1.05 -30.65
C LEU A 257 -2.06 1.76 -30.81
N MET A 258 -1.33 1.48 -31.88
CA MET A 258 -0.07 2.14 -32.21
C MET A 258 -0.26 3.62 -32.58
N GLU A 259 -1.39 4.00 -33.17
CA GLU A 259 -1.74 5.42 -33.36
C GLU A 259 -1.77 6.17 -32.02
N TYR A 260 -2.40 5.60 -30.98
CA TYR A 260 -2.42 6.21 -29.65
C TYR A 260 -1.03 6.28 -29.02
N VAL A 261 -0.28 5.18 -29.06
CA VAL A 261 1.11 5.13 -28.55
C VAL A 261 2.00 6.15 -29.25
N ASN A 262 1.82 6.34 -30.56
CA ASN A 262 2.63 7.28 -31.33
C ASN A 262 2.35 8.75 -31.03
N ARG A 263 1.23 9.06 -30.37
CA ARG A 263 0.92 10.41 -29.86
C ARG A 263 1.72 10.74 -28.60
N LEU A 264 2.30 9.74 -27.94
CA LEU A 264 3.20 9.96 -26.81
C LEU A 264 4.51 10.55 -27.31
N ASP A 265 5.07 11.46 -26.52
CA ASP A 265 6.33 12.13 -26.81
C ASP A 265 7.42 11.75 -25.79
N GLY A 266 8.66 12.06 -26.13
CA GLY A 266 9.79 11.89 -25.22
C GLY A 266 10.24 10.43 -25.02
N PRO A 267 11.00 10.15 -23.95
CA PRO A 267 11.52 8.81 -23.68
C PRO A 267 10.38 7.79 -23.61
N TRP A 268 9.31 8.13 -22.88
CA TRP A 268 8.14 7.28 -22.59
C TRP A 268 7.49 6.61 -23.81
N LYS A 269 7.55 7.25 -24.98
CA LYS A 269 7.06 6.67 -26.23
C LYS A 269 7.68 5.30 -26.50
N LYS A 270 8.98 5.13 -26.22
CA LYS A 270 9.67 3.86 -26.45
C LYS A 270 9.18 2.79 -25.49
N GLU A 271 9.09 3.10 -24.20
CA GLU A 271 8.60 2.15 -23.19
C GLU A 271 7.14 1.77 -23.43
N ALA A 272 6.31 2.69 -23.92
CA ALA A 272 4.93 2.41 -24.30
C ALA A 272 4.83 1.49 -25.52
N ILE A 273 5.70 1.65 -26.53
CA ILE A 273 5.81 0.72 -27.68
C ILE A 273 6.18 -0.68 -27.19
N ASP A 274 7.20 -0.78 -26.34
CA ASP A 274 7.66 -2.06 -25.79
C ASP A 274 6.55 -2.73 -24.95
N ALA A 275 5.83 -1.95 -24.12
CA ALA A 275 4.70 -2.44 -23.33
C ALA A 275 3.56 -2.98 -24.20
N VAL A 276 3.24 -2.30 -25.30
CA VAL A 276 2.18 -2.71 -26.23
C VAL A 276 2.57 -3.99 -26.96
N SER A 277 3.82 -4.08 -27.43
CA SER A 277 4.35 -5.29 -28.06
C SER A 277 4.26 -6.49 -27.11
N ASP A 278 4.75 -6.32 -25.88
CA ASP A 278 4.68 -7.37 -24.86
C ASP A 278 3.22 -7.79 -24.57
N CYS A 279 2.30 -6.84 -24.56
CA CYS A 279 0.88 -7.12 -24.28
C CYS A 279 0.15 -7.77 -25.46
N LEU A 280 0.58 -7.51 -26.70
CA LEU A 280 0.12 -8.25 -27.86
C LEU A 280 0.60 -9.71 -27.81
N ASP A 281 1.84 -9.97 -27.41
CA ASP A 281 2.35 -11.33 -27.20
C ASP A 281 1.56 -12.08 -26.10
N VAL A 282 1.28 -11.41 -24.98
CA VAL A 282 0.43 -11.96 -23.90
C VAL A 282 -0.97 -12.27 -24.40
N LEU A 283 -1.56 -11.38 -25.20
CA LEU A 283 -2.88 -11.59 -25.78
C LEU A 283 -2.89 -12.76 -26.77
N ALA A 284 -1.87 -12.89 -27.63
CA ALA A 284 -1.74 -13.99 -28.58
C ALA A 284 -1.64 -15.35 -27.86
N ALA A 285 -0.81 -15.45 -26.83
CA ALA A 285 -0.69 -16.65 -26.00
C ALA A 285 -2.03 -16.98 -25.28
N PHE A 286 -2.73 -15.96 -24.79
CA PHE A 286 -4.04 -16.12 -24.16
C PHE A 286 -5.09 -16.61 -25.18
N ASN A 287 -5.09 -16.07 -26.40
CA ASN A 287 -5.98 -16.50 -27.48
C ASN A 287 -5.75 -17.96 -27.87
N GLU A 288 -4.49 -18.40 -27.97
CA GLU A 288 -4.16 -19.81 -28.23
C GLU A 288 -4.68 -20.73 -27.12
N HIS A 289 -4.57 -20.31 -25.87
CA HIS A 289 -5.11 -21.03 -24.73
C HIS A 289 -6.64 -21.11 -24.78
N MET A 290 -7.31 -20.00 -25.08
CA MET A 290 -8.77 -19.93 -25.17
C MET A 290 -9.33 -20.70 -26.35
N ALA A 291 -8.62 -20.78 -27.48
CA ALA A 291 -9.03 -21.60 -28.63
C ALA A 291 -9.15 -23.10 -28.29
N LYS A 292 -8.39 -23.56 -27.28
CA LYS A 292 -8.46 -24.94 -26.75
C LYS A 292 -9.56 -25.12 -25.69
N SER A 293 -10.11 -24.03 -25.16
CA SER A 293 -11.17 -24.04 -24.15
C SER A 293 -12.55 -24.13 -24.79
N LYS A 294 -13.40 -25.05 -24.31
CA LYS A 294 -14.81 -25.16 -24.75
C LYS A 294 -15.72 -24.07 -24.17
N ASN A 295 -15.24 -23.30 -23.18
CA ASN A 295 -16.02 -22.29 -22.49
C ASN A 295 -15.88 -20.94 -23.19
N ARG A 296 -16.91 -20.52 -23.94
CA ARG A 296 -17.00 -19.16 -24.46
C ARG A 296 -17.38 -18.20 -23.34
N MET A 297 -16.56 -17.17 -23.12
CA MET A 297 -16.91 -16.09 -22.21
C MET A 297 -17.98 -15.19 -22.87
N PRO A 298 -18.94 -14.66 -22.10
CA PRO A 298 -20.00 -13.81 -22.64
C PRO A 298 -19.53 -12.42 -23.13
N CYS A 299 -18.32 -11.99 -22.75
CA CYS A 299 -17.68 -10.78 -23.26
C CYS A 299 -16.31 -11.13 -23.84
N HIS A 300 -15.92 -10.41 -24.91
CA HIS A 300 -14.60 -10.59 -25.53
C HIS A 300 -13.49 -10.28 -24.55
N HIS A 301 -12.57 -11.24 -24.39
CA HIS A 301 -11.45 -11.16 -23.47
C HIS A 301 -10.30 -10.29 -23.97
N ALA A 302 -10.22 -10.04 -25.29
CA ALA A 302 -9.10 -9.32 -25.88
C ALA A 302 -8.89 -7.94 -25.26
N ALA A 303 -9.96 -7.15 -25.10
CA ALA A 303 -9.89 -5.81 -24.54
C ALA A 303 -9.47 -5.80 -23.05
N GLY A 304 -10.03 -6.68 -22.21
CA GLY A 304 -9.65 -6.66 -20.80
C GLY A 304 -8.32 -7.36 -20.51
N VAL A 305 -7.90 -8.34 -21.30
CA VAL A 305 -6.52 -8.88 -21.25
C VAL A 305 -5.52 -7.79 -21.64
N MET A 306 -5.76 -7.10 -22.76
CA MET A 306 -4.93 -5.99 -23.22
C MET A 306 -4.89 -4.85 -22.19
N SER A 307 -6.05 -4.37 -21.72
CA SER A 307 -6.15 -3.32 -20.70
C SER A 307 -5.42 -3.70 -19.40
N THR A 308 -5.61 -4.94 -18.91
CA THR A 308 -4.94 -5.40 -17.69
C THR A 308 -3.43 -5.49 -17.87
N CYS A 309 -2.98 -5.99 -19.02
CA CYS A 309 -1.56 -6.08 -19.33
C CYS A 309 -0.93 -4.69 -19.43
N LEU A 310 -1.54 -3.76 -20.16
CA LEU A 310 -1.03 -2.40 -20.32
C LEU A 310 -0.99 -1.64 -18.99
N ILE A 311 -2.03 -1.77 -18.16
CA ILE A 311 -2.02 -1.20 -16.81
C ILE A 311 -0.85 -1.76 -16.00
N ARG A 312 -0.65 -3.09 -16.02
CA ARG A 312 0.45 -3.74 -15.31
C ARG A 312 1.82 -3.28 -15.82
N LYS A 313 2.05 -3.30 -17.13
CA LYS A 313 3.30 -2.87 -17.75
C LYS A 313 3.58 -1.40 -17.48
N THR A 314 2.56 -0.56 -17.54
CA THR A 314 2.69 0.87 -17.20
C THR A 314 3.04 1.06 -15.73
N VAL A 315 2.45 0.27 -14.82
CA VAL A 315 2.82 0.26 -13.40
C VAL A 315 4.26 -0.21 -13.18
N ASP A 316 4.73 -1.20 -13.94
CA ASP A 316 6.08 -1.75 -13.87
C ASP A 316 7.14 -0.81 -14.50
N LEU A 317 6.78 -0.08 -15.55
CA LEU A 317 7.62 0.89 -16.28
C LEU A 317 7.65 2.26 -15.60
N CYS A 318 6.59 2.61 -14.87
CA CYS A 318 6.66 3.71 -13.94
C CYS A 318 7.80 3.44 -12.95
N PRO A 319 8.72 4.39 -12.72
CA PRO A 319 9.77 4.22 -11.73
C PRO A 319 9.13 4.05 -10.35
N TYR A 320 8.84 2.80 -10.01
CA TYR A 320 8.29 2.32 -8.76
C TYR A 320 9.42 2.32 -7.75
N ALA A 321 9.83 3.51 -7.35
CA ALA A 321 10.55 3.66 -6.09
C ALA A 321 9.53 3.61 -4.97
N ASP A 322 9.02 2.40 -4.65
CA ASP A 322 8.48 2.15 -3.31
C ASP A 322 9.17 0.95 -2.68
N TRP A 323 10.16 1.34 -1.89
CA TRP A 323 10.95 0.53 -0.96
C TRP A 323 10.48 0.77 0.48
N ARG A 324 9.35 1.46 0.68
CA ARG A 324 8.85 1.81 2.02
C ARG A 324 7.90 0.75 2.58
N ASP A 325 7.18 0.00 1.76
CA ASP A 325 6.54 -1.26 2.23
C ASP A 325 7.60 -2.31 2.59
N LEU A 326 8.77 -2.26 1.96
CA LEU A 326 9.85 -3.18 2.29
C LEU A 326 10.66 -2.71 3.51
N MET A 327 10.84 -1.41 3.67
CA MET A 327 11.46 -0.86 4.87
C MET A 327 10.47 -0.79 6.03
N SER A 328 9.15 -0.82 5.89
CA SER A 328 8.29 -1.18 7.04
C SER A 328 8.52 -2.65 7.40
N ILE A 329 8.67 -3.56 6.43
CA ILE A 329 9.03 -4.97 6.70
C ILE A 329 10.45 -5.16 7.29
N ILE A 330 11.41 -4.26 7.03
CA ILE A 330 12.82 -4.35 7.50
C ILE A 330 13.12 -3.42 8.69
N GLN A 331 12.51 -2.23 8.75
CA GLN A 331 12.58 -1.28 9.87
C GLN A 331 11.68 -1.77 11.01
N ASP A 332 10.53 -2.39 10.75
CA ASP A 332 9.83 -3.24 11.73
C ASP A 332 10.52 -4.61 11.89
N SER A 333 11.85 -4.62 11.93
CA SER A 333 12.50 -5.66 12.71
C SER A 333 11.84 -5.67 14.10
N ASP A 334 11.63 -6.85 14.68
CA ASP A 334 11.04 -7.00 16.02
C ASP A 334 11.69 -6.07 17.07
N ALA A 335 12.90 -5.57 16.78
CA ALA A 335 13.62 -4.55 17.54
C ALA A 335 12.95 -3.19 17.63
N GLN A 336 12.47 -2.63 16.52
CA GLN A 336 11.77 -1.34 16.53
C GLN A 336 10.35 -1.46 17.08
N ALA A 337 9.73 -2.64 16.96
CA ALA A 337 8.43 -2.93 17.54
C ALA A 337 8.43 -2.83 19.08
N CYS A 338 9.59 -2.96 19.72
CA CYS A 338 9.70 -2.98 21.18
C CYS A 338 10.67 -1.95 21.78
N CYS A 339 11.59 -1.43 20.99
CA CYS A 339 12.54 -0.42 21.42
C CYS A 339 12.64 0.69 20.37
N LYS A 340 12.33 1.93 20.78
CA LYS A 340 12.42 3.10 19.90
C LYS A 340 13.88 3.45 19.62
N VAL A 341 14.45 2.82 18.59
CA VAL A 341 15.83 3.04 18.13
C VAL A 341 15.80 3.63 16.73
N GLU A 342 16.23 4.89 16.62
CA GLU A 342 16.49 5.53 15.33
C GLU A 342 17.89 5.14 14.87
N HIS A 343 17.98 4.18 13.95
CA HIS A 343 19.26 3.79 13.38
C HIS A 343 19.68 4.74 12.25
N SER A 344 20.88 5.30 12.33
CA SER A 344 21.48 6.18 11.31
C SER A 344 22.24 5.44 10.20
N PHE A 345 21.88 4.20 9.91
CA PHE A 345 22.52 3.42 8.85
C PHE A 345 22.21 4.00 7.46
N PRO A 346 23.20 4.22 6.58
CA PRO A 346 22.97 4.84 5.28
C PRO A 346 22.19 3.89 4.36
N ARG A 347 21.24 4.45 3.60
CA ARG A 347 20.28 3.66 2.83
C ARG A 347 20.81 3.31 1.44
N GLU A 348 21.53 4.22 0.82
CA GLU A 348 22.04 4.12 -0.55
C GLU A 348 22.86 2.83 -0.76
N PRO A 349 23.80 2.47 0.15
CA PRO A 349 24.58 1.25 -0.01
C PRO A 349 23.74 -0.04 0.02
N PHE A 350 22.60 -0.04 0.72
CA PHE A 350 21.71 -1.21 0.77
C PHE A 350 21.02 -1.41 -0.57
N VAL A 351 20.51 -0.32 -1.15
CA VAL A 351 19.83 -0.32 -2.46
C VAL A 351 20.78 -0.76 -3.56
N GLU A 352 22.00 -0.23 -3.57
CA GLU A 352 23.02 -0.64 -4.55
C GLU A 352 23.37 -2.12 -4.44
N CYS A 353 23.48 -2.65 -3.22
CA CYS A 353 23.74 -4.07 -3.00
C CYS A 353 22.59 -4.97 -3.45
N ALA A 354 21.35 -4.56 -3.21
CA ALA A 354 20.18 -5.27 -3.70
C ALA A 354 20.14 -5.31 -5.24
N ALA A 355 20.42 -4.18 -5.89
CA ALA A 355 20.51 -4.08 -7.34
C ALA A 355 21.65 -4.94 -7.91
N GLN A 356 22.83 -4.89 -7.29
CA GLN A 356 23.99 -5.70 -7.67
C GLN A 356 23.70 -7.20 -7.60
N LEU A 357 22.95 -7.63 -6.59
CA LEU A 357 22.54 -9.01 -6.38
C LEU A 357 21.30 -9.41 -7.21
N LYS A 358 20.75 -8.48 -8.02
CA LYS A 358 19.53 -8.65 -8.82
C LYS A 358 18.36 -9.18 -7.99
N LEU A 359 18.25 -8.70 -6.75
CA LEU A 359 17.19 -9.14 -5.86
C LEU A 359 15.89 -8.44 -6.22
N ASN A 360 14.86 -9.24 -6.50
CA ASN A 360 13.51 -8.73 -6.52
C ASN A 360 13.00 -8.67 -5.08
N LEU A 361 13.20 -7.55 -4.42
CA LEU A 361 12.84 -7.42 -3.02
C LEU A 361 11.32 -7.23 -2.80
N SER A 362 10.53 -6.94 -3.85
CA SER A 362 9.06 -7.05 -3.76
C SER A 362 8.55 -8.50 -3.89
N GLY A 363 9.44 -9.43 -4.24
CA GLY A 363 9.17 -10.87 -4.25
C GLY A 363 9.71 -11.59 -3.01
N ASN A 364 9.56 -12.91 -2.99
CA ASN A 364 10.11 -13.74 -1.92
C ASN A 364 11.64 -13.77 -1.99
N VAL A 365 12.29 -13.07 -1.06
CA VAL A 365 13.74 -13.12 -0.86
C VAL A 365 14.08 -14.38 -0.08
N THR A 366 14.89 -15.27 -0.66
CA THR A 366 15.36 -16.47 0.03
C THR A 366 16.35 -16.12 1.15
N ASN A 367 16.51 -17.00 2.13
CA ASN A 367 17.48 -16.81 3.21
C ASN A 367 18.90 -16.57 2.67
N ASP A 368 19.34 -17.32 1.67
CA ASP A 368 20.69 -17.16 1.09
C ASP A 368 20.86 -15.78 0.43
N GLN A 369 19.85 -15.31 -0.29
CA GLN A 369 19.83 -13.96 -0.86
C GLN A 369 19.90 -12.88 0.23
N LEU A 370 19.18 -13.07 1.34
CA LEU A 370 19.21 -12.15 2.47
C LEU A 370 20.59 -12.10 3.15
N MET A 371 21.28 -13.25 3.29
CA MET A 371 22.67 -13.30 3.79
C MET A 371 23.62 -12.56 2.85
N CYS A 372 23.48 -12.77 1.54
CA CYS A 372 24.29 -12.07 0.54
C CYS A 372 24.07 -10.56 0.57
N LEU A 373 22.81 -10.13 0.72
CA LEU A 373 22.47 -8.72 0.85
C LEU A 373 23.12 -8.09 2.08
N HIS A 374 23.02 -8.74 3.23
CA HIS A 374 23.67 -8.28 4.46
C HIS A 374 25.19 -8.24 4.32
N LYS A 375 25.81 -9.28 3.75
CA LYS A 375 27.26 -9.29 3.50
C LYS A 375 27.68 -8.09 2.65
N CYS A 376 27.04 -7.90 1.50
CA CYS A 376 27.37 -6.78 0.61
C CYS A 376 27.18 -5.44 1.31
N TYR A 377 26.04 -5.24 1.98
CA TYR A 377 25.69 -3.98 2.61
C TYR A 377 26.66 -3.61 3.73
N TYR A 378 26.88 -4.52 4.67
CA TYR A 378 27.72 -4.26 5.84
C TYR A 378 29.22 -4.17 5.50
N GLU A 379 29.67 -4.83 4.43
CA GLU A 379 31.00 -4.60 3.86
C GLU A 379 31.10 -3.20 3.25
N ARG A 380 30.09 -2.76 2.50
CA ARG A 380 30.09 -1.44 1.84
C ARG A 380 30.07 -0.28 2.81
N ILE A 381 29.39 -0.41 3.95
CA ILE A 381 29.41 0.61 5.02
C ILE A 381 30.59 0.44 5.98
N GLY A 382 31.53 -0.46 5.68
CA GLY A 382 32.78 -0.66 6.42
C GLY A 382 32.62 -1.31 7.79
N MET A 383 31.46 -1.88 8.09
CA MET A 383 31.16 -2.59 9.34
C MET A 383 31.80 -3.98 9.39
N PHE A 384 32.01 -4.59 8.23
CA PHE A 384 32.66 -5.89 8.08
C PHE A 384 33.69 -5.89 6.95
N GLU A 385 34.68 -6.77 7.08
CA GLU A 385 35.60 -7.16 6.01
C GLU A 385 35.58 -8.69 5.90
N GLY A 386 34.75 -9.22 5.00
CA GLY A 386 34.47 -10.65 4.95
C GLY A 386 33.77 -11.14 6.21
N THR A 387 34.48 -11.93 7.02
CA THR A 387 33.99 -12.45 8.31
C THR A 387 34.50 -11.66 9.52
N LYS A 388 35.35 -10.67 9.30
CA LYS A 388 35.94 -9.86 10.37
C LYS A 388 35.06 -8.64 10.66
N LEU A 389 34.70 -8.49 11.92
CA LEU A 389 33.98 -7.33 12.43
C LEU A 389 34.93 -6.12 12.51
N ASN A 390 34.51 -4.96 12.00
CA ASN A 390 35.22 -3.70 12.21
C ASN A 390 34.70 -3.02 13.49
N ALA A 391 35.24 -3.40 14.64
CA ALA A 391 34.83 -2.89 15.94
C ALA A 391 34.92 -1.35 16.02
N ALA A 392 35.92 -0.73 15.38
CA ALA A 392 36.09 0.72 15.40
C ALA A 392 34.98 1.46 14.63
N GLN A 393 34.43 0.86 13.57
CA GLN A 393 33.27 1.43 12.86
C GLN A 393 32.00 1.31 13.71
N TYR A 394 31.78 0.16 14.37
CA TYR A 394 30.66 -0.02 15.29
C TYR A 394 30.72 0.92 16.50
N GLN A 395 31.91 1.16 17.05
CA GLN A 395 32.11 2.13 18.14
C GLN A 395 31.80 3.56 17.68
N ARG A 396 32.24 3.96 16.48
CA ARG A 396 31.88 5.26 15.91
C ARG A 396 30.38 5.41 15.70
N TYR A 397 29.71 4.35 15.28
CA TYR A 397 28.25 4.33 15.18
C TYR A 397 27.59 4.49 16.56
N ALA A 398 28.05 3.75 17.58
CA ALA A 398 27.51 3.83 18.94
C ALA A 398 27.65 5.24 19.53
N GLN A 399 28.75 5.95 19.24
CA GLN A 399 28.96 7.35 19.65
C GLN A 399 27.95 8.34 19.04
N GLY A 400 27.28 7.98 17.94
CA GLY A 400 26.22 8.78 17.34
C GLY A 400 24.83 8.51 17.91
N LEU A 401 24.67 7.51 18.79
CA LEU A 401 23.41 7.21 19.47
C LEU A 401 23.25 8.09 20.71
N ASP A 402 22.02 8.26 21.20
CA ASP A 402 21.80 8.86 22.52
C ASP A 402 22.40 7.98 23.63
N GLU A 403 22.78 8.60 24.76
CA GLU A 403 23.60 7.95 25.78
C GLU A 403 22.99 6.64 26.32
N GLN A 404 21.66 6.57 26.45
CA GLN A 404 20.97 5.35 26.90
C GLN A 404 21.08 4.21 25.87
N LEU A 405 20.90 4.52 24.58
CA LEU A 405 21.03 3.54 23.51
C LEU A 405 22.49 3.15 23.24
N LYS A 406 23.42 4.09 23.42
CA LYS A 406 24.85 3.85 23.31
C LYS A 406 25.31 2.78 24.31
N GLU A 407 24.96 2.89 25.59
CA GLU A 407 25.32 1.89 26.60
C GLU A 407 24.80 0.50 26.22
N VAL A 408 23.52 0.42 25.82
CA VAL A 408 22.88 -0.83 25.41
C VAL A 408 23.59 -1.43 24.19
N PHE A 409 23.89 -0.61 23.19
CA PHE A 409 24.57 -1.04 21.98
C PHE A 409 25.98 -1.56 22.28
N GLU A 410 26.75 -0.82 23.08
CA GLU A 410 28.11 -1.21 23.48
C GLU A 410 28.13 -2.54 24.26
N ARG A 411 27.17 -2.76 25.16
CA ARG A 411 27.01 -4.03 25.88
C ARG A 411 26.56 -5.18 24.97
N SER A 412 25.79 -4.89 23.92
CA SER A 412 25.29 -5.88 22.97
C SER A 412 26.40 -6.45 22.07
N MET A 413 27.41 -5.63 21.70
CA MET A 413 28.49 -6.05 20.81
C MET A 413 29.23 -7.33 21.25
N PRO A 414 29.80 -7.44 22.47
CA PRO A 414 30.52 -8.64 22.88
C PRO A 414 29.60 -9.88 22.99
N VAL A 415 28.35 -9.70 23.42
CA VAL A 415 27.35 -10.78 23.46
C VAL A 415 27.13 -11.34 22.05
N CYS A 416 26.89 -10.45 21.09
CA CYS A 416 26.62 -10.84 19.72
C CYS A 416 27.83 -11.41 19.00
N ALA A 417 29.03 -10.89 19.27
CA ALA A 417 30.27 -11.47 18.73
C ALA A 417 30.45 -12.92 19.20
N SER A 418 30.27 -13.16 20.51
CA SER A 418 30.35 -14.48 21.12
C SER A 418 29.30 -15.44 20.55
N PHE A 419 28.05 -14.97 20.45
CA PHE A 419 26.95 -15.73 19.86
C PHE A 419 27.23 -16.12 18.41
N THR A 420 27.63 -15.17 17.56
CA THR A 420 27.92 -15.43 16.14
C THR A 420 29.04 -16.45 15.99
N VAL A 421 30.13 -16.34 16.77
CA VAL A 421 31.22 -17.33 16.75
C VAL A 421 30.72 -18.71 17.17
N LYS A 422 29.88 -18.80 18.21
CA LYS A 422 29.30 -20.06 18.68
C LYS A 422 28.44 -20.72 17.60
N VAL A 423 27.53 -19.96 16.98
CA VAL A 423 26.65 -20.45 15.90
C VAL A 423 27.44 -20.91 14.67
N MET A 424 28.47 -20.14 14.28
CA MET A 424 29.33 -20.50 13.15
C MET A 424 30.13 -21.78 13.41
N LYS A 425 30.54 -22.06 14.65
CA LYS A 425 31.25 -23.29 15.02
C LYS A 425 30.33 -24.51 15.08
N THR A 426 29.09 -24.35 15.52
CA THR A 426 28.16 -25.48 15.71
C THR A 426 27.41 -25.87 14.45
N SER A 427 27.20 -24.94 13.52
CA SER A 427 26.39 -25.21 12.31
C SER A 427 27.25 -25.46 11.07
N LYS A 428 27.39 -26.73 10.70
CA LYS A 428 28.03 -27.13 9.43
C LYS A 428 27.27 -26.63 8.20
N ALA A 429 25.95 -26.43 8.31
CA ALA A 429 25.12 -25.96 7.21
C ALA A 429 25.46 -24.50 6.81
N LEU A 430 25.77 -23.65 7.80
CA LEU A 430 26.15 -22.26 7.55
C LEU A 430 27.48 -22.12 6.79
N GLY A 431 28.38 -23.10 6.93
CA GLY A 431 29.63 -23.14 6.17
C GLY A 431 29.47 -23.48 4.69
N ARG A 432 28.27 -23.89 4.26
CA ARG A 432 27.95 -24.25 2.86
C ARG A 432 27.18 -23.15 2.12
N MET A 433 26.85 -22.04 2.80
CA MET A 433 26.13 -20.93 2.19
C MET A 433 27.01 -20.19 1.18
N VAL A 434 26.39 -19.67 0.12
CA VAL A 434 27.06 -18.90 -0.93
C VAL A 434 27.74 -17.66 -0.36
N CYS A 435 27.05 -16.97 0.53
CA CYS A 435 27.58 -15.80 1.24
C CYS A 435 27.76 -16.14 2.72
N THR A 436 28.78 -15.56 3.34
CA THR A 436 28.98 -15.74 4.78
C THR A 436 27.78 -15.16 5.55
N PRO A 437 27.19 -15.93 6.48
CA PRO A 437 26.05 -15.46 7.27
C PRO A 437 26.49 -14.59 8.46
N VAL A 438 27.80 -14.36 8.64
CA VAL A 438 28.35 -13.63 9.80
C VAL A 438 27.74 -12.23 9.96
N PRO A 439 27.72 -11.36 8.94
CA PRO A 439 27.13 -10.02 9.08
C PRO A 439 25.63 -10.05 9.40
N TYR A 440 24.87 -10.98 8.81
CA TYR A 440 23.46 -11.15 9.11
C TYR A 440 23.23 -11.60 10.55
N LEU A 441 23.90 -12.67 10.99
CA LEU A 441 23.73 -13.24 12.33
C LEU A 441 24.13 -12.24 13.43
N PHE A 442 25.21 -11.50 13.21
CA PHE A 442 25.68 -10.50 14.15
C PHE A 442 24.67 -9.35 14.29
N ASN A 443 24.21 -8.76 13.17
CA ASN A 443 23.26 -7.66 13.22
C ASN A 443 21.85 -8.09 13.67
N ARG A 444 21.41 -9.31 13.32
CA ARG A 444 20.17 -9.88 13.87
C ARG A 444 20.26 -10.04 15.39
N CYS A 445 21.42 -10.49 15.90
CA CYS A 445 21.65 -10.52 17.33
C CYS A 445 21.62 -9.12 17.96
N LEU A 446 22.28 -8.11 17.36
CA LEU A 446 22.27 -6.75 17.90
C LEU A 446 20.84 -6.20 18.02
N ALA A 447 20.01 -6.41 16.99
CA ALA A 447 18.61 -6.02 16.99
C ALA A 447 17.84 -6.72 18.13
N GLU A 448 17.99 -8.05 18.25
CA GLU A 448 17.31 -8.81 19.30
C GLU A 448 17.79 -8.43 20.71
N VAL A 449 19.11 -8.40 20.97
CA VAL A 449 19.67 -8.00 22.27
C VAL A 449 19.26 -6.56 22.62
N GLY A 450 19.17 -5.67 21.63
CA GLY A 450 18.63 -4.32 21.81
C GLY A 450 17.21 -4.30 22.37
N ILE A 451 16.34 -5.25 21.98
CA ILE A 451 14.99 -5.42 22.58
C ILE A 451 15.11 -5.79 24.05
N ALA A 452 15.91 -6.81 24.34
CA ALA A 452 16.05 -7.35 25.69
C ALA A 452 16.63 -6.33 26.67
N MET A 453 17.49 -5.46 26.18
CA MET A 453 18.21 -4.46 26.95
C MET A 453 17.66 -3.05 26.75
N CYS A 454 16.50 -2.89 26.11
CA CYS A 454 15.94 -1.57 25.82
C CYS A 454 15.75 -0.75 27.11
N PRO A 455 16.19 0.53 27.15
CA PRO A 455 15.92 1.42 28.28
C PRO A 455 14.41 1.59 28.47
N LYS A 456 13.95 1.67 29.72
CA LYS A 456 12.50 1.77 30.02
C LYS A 456 11.84 2.97 29.36
N GLU A 457 12.59 4.06 29.22
CA GLU A 457 12.15 5.31 28.59
C GLU A 457 11.95 5.17 27.07
N ARG A 458 12.62 4.19 26.46
CA ARG A 458 12.57 3.88 25.02
C ARG A 458 11.72 2.64 24.71
N GLN A 459 11.42 1.84 25.73
CA GLN A 459 10.64 0.62 25.60
C GLN A 459 9.20 0.97 25.23
N ILE A 460 8.66 0.28 24.22
CA ILE A 460 7.25 0.35 23.91
C ILE A 460 6.52 -0.49 24.96
N VAL A 461 5.58 0.13 25.67
CA VAL A 461 4.80 -0.51 26.74
C VAL A 461 3.76 -1.44 26.11
N ALA A 462 4.20 -2.66 25.79
CA ALA A 462 3.40 -3.75 25.27
C ALA A 462 3.83 -5.06 25.96
N SER A 463 2.86 -5.84 26.42
CA SER A 463 3.06 -7.19 26.97
C SER A 463 3.77 -8.15 26.00
N PHE A 464 3.58 -7.99 24.69
CA PHE A 464 4.36 -8.70 23.67
C PHE A 464 5.85 -8.37 23.79
N CYS A 465 6.19 -7.11 24.03
CA CYS A 465 7.58 -6.69 24.18
C CYS A 465 8.23 -7.22 25.45
N ASP A 466 7.47 -7.34 26.54
CA ASP A 466 7.97 -8.00 27.75
C ASP A 466 8.21 -9.50 27.51
N ASN A 467 7.28 -10.18 26.84
CA ASN A 467 7.41 -11.59 26.49
C ASN A 467 8.57 -11.84 25.52
N LEU A 468 8.73 -10.98 24.51
CA LEU A 468 9.82 -11.05 23.56
C LEU A 468 11.16 -10.77 24.24
N SER A 469 11.23 -9.73 25.07
CA SER A 469 12.41 -9.40 25.89
C SER A 469 12.84 -10.59 26.74
N MET A 470 11.93 -11.26 27.45
CA MET A 470 12.27 -12.48 28.21
C MET A 470 12.81 -13.60 27.32
N LYS A 471 12.16 -13.91 26.19
CA LYS A 471 12.62 -14.97 25.27
C LYS A 471 14.01 -14.68 24.71
N VAL A 472 14.27 -13.42 24.37
CA VAL A 472 15.59 -12.96 23.90
C VAL A 472 16.62 -13.09 25.02
N LYS A 473 16.31 -12.67 26.26
CA LYS A 473 17.23 -12.80 27.38
C LYS A 473 17.61 -14.26 27.64
N GLN A 474 16.64 -15.18 27.59
CA GLN A 474 16.90 -16.61 27.69
C GLN A 474 17.77 -17.13 26.53
N LYS A 475 17.47 -16.73 25.29
CA LYS A 475 18.22 -17.12 24.08
C LYS A 475 19.70 -16.73 24.15
N TYR A 476 19.99 -15.52 24.65
CA TYR A 476 21.34 -14.97 24.70
C TYR A 476 22.03 -15.09 26.06
N GLY A 477 21.34 -15.62 27.08
CA GLY A 477 21.87 -15.78 28.43
C GLY A 477 22.06 -14.46 29.18
N LEU A 478 21.16 -13.49 28.96
CA LEU A 478 21.19 -12.15 29.56
C LEU A 478 20.50 -12.08 30.94
N ASP A 479 19.95 -13.20 31.42
CA ASP A 479 19.25 -13.30 32.72
C ASP A 479 20.22 -13.39 33.92
N ARG A 480 21.53 -13.21 33.73
CA ARG A 480 22.58 -13.44 34.73
C ARG A 480 23.34 -12.19 35.11
#